data_AF-A0A7S3BM25-F1
#
_entry.id   AF-A0A7S3BM25-F1
#
_cell.length_a   1.000
_cell.length_b   1.000
_cell.length_c   1.000
_cell.angle_alpha   90.00
_cell.angle_beta   90.00
_cell.angle_gamma   90.00
#
_symmetry.space_group_name_H-M   'P 1'
#
loop_
_entity.id
_entity.type
_entity.pdbx_description
1 polymer ?
#
loop_
_entity_poly.entity_id
_entity_poly.type
_entity_poly.pdbx_seq_one_letter_code
_entity_poly.pdbx_strand_id
1 'polypeptide(L)'
;MQRLAHDDGERAAAAACARRGALYVMAQQATTKLEETAQAADAAAHGGPRWFQAYVFRDRSQTAALAARAVRCGCDALVVTVDSPVLGRRERDQRNRFALRKGLELSNVSSSAAAAKGSAGGGAQAALAKRIGGRDPDLVWESIPELAKLTGLPVVLKGVVTYDDAARAAQTEGVAAVWVSNHAGRQLDVAPGTLEALPEVVAGGGGGRPRAEESVVV
;
A
#
# COMPACT_ATOMS: atom_id res chain seq x y z
N MET A 1 -2.55 10.51 0.20
CA MET A 1 -3.17 11.82 -0.18
C MET A 1 -3.89 12.45 1.02
N GLN A 2 -3.32 12.38 2.22
CA GLN A 2 -3.98 12.87 3.44
C GLN A 2 -4.00 14.41 3.50
N ARG A 3 -3.14 15.09 2.74
CA ARG A 3 -3.18 16.55 2.62
C ARG A 3 -4.44 17.10 1.98
N LEU A 4 -5.28 16.26 1.40
CA LEU A 4 -6.63 16.65 0.96
C LEU A 4 -7.58 16.90 2.15
N ALA A 5 -7.34 16.27 3.30
CA ALA A 5 -8.17 16.41 4.49
C ALA A 5 -7.65 17.51 5.43
N HIS A 6 -6.34 17.64 5.59
CA HIS A 6 -5.70 18.63 6.46
C HIS A 6 -4.31 18.98 5.93
N ASP A 7 -3.83 20.22 6.05
CA ASP A 7 -2.58 20.65 5.41
C ASP A 7 -1.34 19.89 5.88
N ASP A 8 -1.33 19.44 7.15
CA ASP A 8 -0.25 18.60 7.69
C ASP A 8 -0.28 17.14 7.20
N GLY A 9 -1.43 16.67 6.72
CA GLY A 9 -1.64 15.35 6.14
C GLY A 9 -0.87 14.22 6.81
N GLU A 10 -0.04 13.53 6.02
CA GLU A 10 0.72 12.37 6.45
C GLU A 10 1.68 12.64 7.62
N ARG A 11 2.20 13.86 7.78
CA ARG A 11 3.11 14.21 8.91
C ARG A 11 2.36 14.16 10.23
N ALA A 12 1.17 14.76 10.28
CA ALA A 12 0.34 14.79 11.48
C ALA A 12 -0.12 13.38 11.87
N ALA A 13 -0.53 12.56 10.88
CA ALA A 13 -0.95 11.18 11.13
C ALA A 13 0.20 10.32 11.66
N ALA A 14 1.38 10.38 11.02
CA ALA A 14 2.56 9.64 11.45
C ALA A 14 3.01 10.02 12.87
N ALA A 15 3.08 11.33 13.16
CA ALA A 15 3.41 11.83 14.50
C ALA A 15 2.38 11.43 15.55
N ALA A 16 1.09 11.36 15.20
CA ALA A 16 0.04 10.91 16.10
C ALA A 16 0.15 9.42 16.43
N CYS A 17 0.44 8.58 15.44
CA CYS A 17 0.71 7.15 15.65
C CYS A 17 1.95 6.95 16.54
N ALA A 18 3.05 7.65 16.26
CA ALA A 18 4.27 7.60 17.07
C ALA A 18 4.03 8.02 18.53
N ARG A 19 3.30 9.12 18.78
CA ARG A 19 2.93 9.51 20.16
C ARG A 19 2.15 8.45 20.94
N ARG A 20 1.54 7.49 20.25
CA ARG A 20 0.76 6.40 20.84
C ARG A 20 1.46 5.05 20.78
N GLY A 21 2.69 4.98 20.26
CA GLY A 21 3.35 3.70 19.99
C GLY A 21 2.61 2.84 18.95
N ALA A 22 1.71 3.44 18.16
CA ALA A 22 0.90 2.74 17.19
C ALA A 22 1.62 2.61 15.84
N LEU A 23 1.32 1.53 15.12
CA LEU A 23 1.78 1.33 13.75
C LEU A 23 1.25 2.44 12.82
N TYR A 24 2.15 3.01 12.01
CA TYR A 24 1.77 3.83 10.87
C TYR A 24 2.21 3.20 9.55
N VAL A 25 1.27 3.03 8.62
CA VAL A 25 1.58 2.50 7.28
C VAL A 25 1.70 3.66 6.30
N MET A 26 2.93 3.96 5.87
CA MET A 26 3.21 5.01 4.90
C MET A 26 2.77 4.57 3.50
N ALA A 27 1.92 5.36 2.85
CA ALA A 27 1.42 5.02 1.52
C ALA A 27 2.38 5.50 0.41
N GLN A 28 2.62 4.67 -0.61
CA GLN A 28 3.29 5.09 -1.84
C GLN A 28 2.61 6.30 -2.48
N GLN A 29 1.27 6.37 -2.44
CA GLN A 29 0.49 7.48 -3.02
C GLN A 29 0.17 8.55 -1.96
N ALA A 30 1.21 8.98 -1.25
CA ALA A 30 1.18 10.07 -0.27
C ALA A 30 1.38 11.44 -0.91
N THR A 31 0.85 12.47 -0.25
CA THR A 31 1.03 13.90 -0.60
C THR A 31 2.19 14.57 0.14
N THR A 32 2.99 13.75 0.81
CA THR A 32 4.17 14.09 1.61
C THR A 32 5.21 13.02 1.32
N LYS A 33 6.49 13.41 1.29
CA LYS A 33 7.59 12.46 1.08
C LYS A 33 7.68 11.46 2.23
N LEU A 34 8.18 10.25 1.95
CA LEU A 34 8.49 9.24 2.98
C LEU A 34 9.39 9.83 4.06
N GLU A 35 10.44 10.55 3.66
CA GLU A 35 11.46 11.11 4.54
C GLU A 35 10.86 12.15 5.50
N GLU A 36 10.01 13.05 4.99
CA GLU A 36 9.32 14.06 5.81
C GLU A 36 8.29 13.42 6.76
N THR A 37 7.65 12.34 6.33
CA THR A 37 6.69 11.59 7.14
C THR A 37 7.39 10.85 8.27
N ALA A 38 8.53 10.23 7.98
CA ALA A 38 9.37 9.55 8.95
C ALA A 38 9.96 10.53 9.97
N GLN A 39 10.51 11.65 9.51
CA GLN A 39 11.02 12.71 10.39
C GLN A 39 9.95 13.21 11.37
N ALA A 40 8.71 13.37 10.92
CA ALA A 40 7.61 13.78 11.79
C ALA A 40 7.27 12.72 12.86
N ALA A 41 7.35 11.44 12.51
CA ALA A 41 7.18 10.35 13.47
C ALA A 41 8.36 10.25 14.46
N ASP A 42 9.59 10.47 14.01
CA ASP A 42 10.79 10.43 14.85
C ASP A 42 10.84 11.61 15.84
N ALA A 43 10.28 12.75 15.46
CA ALA A 43 10.15 13.92 16.33
C ALA A 43 9.08 13.76 17.42
N ALA A 44 8.21 12.75 17.34
CA ALA A 44 7.18 12.50 18.34
C ALA A 44 7.72 11.66 19.51
N ALA A 45 7.24 11.97 20.72
CA ALA A 45 7.54 11.17 21.91
C ALA A 45 7.11 9.71 21.71
N HIS A 46 7.86 8.78 22.30
CA HIS A 46 7.66 7.31 22.29
C HIS A 46 8.05 6.55 21.02
N GLY A 47 8.06 7.19 19.85
CA GLY A 47 8.29 6.49 18.59
C GLY A 47 7.21 5.42 18.30
N GLY A 48 7.34 4.69 17.21
CA GLY A 48 6.38 3.63 16.87
C GLY A 48 6.78 2.90 15.60
N PRO A 49 6.30 1.67 15.41
CA PRO A 49 6.61 0.90 14.21
C PRO A 49 6.01 1.59 12.99
N ARG A 50 6.65 1.41 11.85
CA ARG A 50 6.16 1.91 10.57
C ARG A 50 6.39 0.91 9.47
N TRP A 51 5.42 0.79 8.58
CA TRP A 51 5.52 -0.04 7.40
C TRP A 51 5.35 0.83 6.15
N PHE A 52 5.70 0.28 5.00
CA PHE A 52 5.52 0.97 3.72
C PHE A 52 4.57 0.19 2.82
N GLN A 53 3.46 0.81 2.44
CA GLN A 53 2.54 0.28 1.45
C GLN A 53 3.01 0.64 0.05
N ALA A 54 3.15 -0.39 -0.79
CA ALA A 54 3.54 -0.27 -2.18
C ALA A 54 2.53 -0.92 -3.13
N TYR A 55 2.37 -0.30 -4.30
CA TYR A 55 1.91 -0.94 -5.51
C TYR A 55 3.13 -1.33 -6.33
N VAL A 56 3.19 -2.59 -6.76
CA VAL A 56 4.31 -3.08 -7.56
C VAL A 56 4.22 -2.47 -8.96
N PHE A 57 5.29 -1.82 -9.39
CA PHE A 57 5.41 -1.28 -10.73
C PHE A 57 5.95 -2.31 -11.72
N ARG A 58 5.52 -2.24 -12.99
CA ARG A 58 6.01 -3.12 -14.07
C ARG A 58 7.54 -3.09 -14.15
N ASP A 59 8.11 -1.89 -14.05
CA ASP A 59 9.53 -1.70 -13.80
C ASP A 59 9.83 -1.92 -12.30
N ARG A 60 10.34 -3.10 -11.97
CA ARG A 60 10.65 -3.49 -10.59
C ARG A 60 11.72 -2.59 -9.95
N SER A 61 12.58 -1.95 -10.73
CA SER A 61 13.60 -1.05 -10.19
C SER A 61 13.00 0.17 -9.48
N GLN A 62 11.83 0.65 -9.94
CA GLN A 62 11.13 1.76 -9.29
C GLN A 62 10.51 1.32 -7.95
N THR A 63 9.98 0.09 -7.88
CA THR A 63 9.50 -0.51 -6.64
C THR A 63 10.66 -0.68 -5.65
N ALA A 64 11.81 -1.18 -6.13
CA ALA A 64 13.03 -1.34 -5.35
C ALA A 64 13.52 -0.01 -4.78
N ALA A 65 13.58 1.04 -5.60
CA ALA A 65 14.05 2.36 -5.19
C ALA A 65 13.15 2.97 -4.10
N LEU A 66 11.84 2.79 -4.22
CA LEU A 66 10.88 3.22 -3.19
C LEU A 66 11.02 2.43 -1.90
N ALA A 67 11.14 1.10 -1.99
CA ALA A 67 11.35 0.27 -0.81
C ALA A 67 12.68 0.58 -0.12
N ALA A 68 13.76 0.80 -0.85
CA ALA A 68 15.05 1.21 -0.28
C ALA A 68 14.96 2.56 0.45
N ARG A 69 14.16 3.51 -0.06
CA ARG A 69 13.84 4.76 0.66
C ARG A 69 13.06 4.46 1.94
N ALA A 70 12.06 3.59 1.87
CA ALA A 70 11.26 3.20 3.03
C ALA A 70 12.11 2.54 4.14
N VAL A 71 13.04 1.64 3.78
CA VAL A 71 14.02 1.05 4.71
C VAL A 71 14.85 2.14 5.40
N ARG A 72 15.40 3.10 4.65
CA ARG A 72 16.13 4.25 5.23
C ARG A 72 15.26 5.13 6.12
N CYS A 73 13.95 5.14 5.90
CA CYS A 73 12.97 5.84 6.73
C CYS A 73 12.54 5.03 7.97
N GLY A 74 13.17 3.87 8.23
CA GLY A 74 12.90 3.00 9.37
C GLY A 74 11.68 2.11 9.21
N CYS A 75 11.32 1.71 7.97
CA CYS A 75 10.23 0.76 7.77
C CYS A 75 10.66 -0.68 8.02
N ASP A 76 9.83 -1.41 8.77
CA ASP A 76 10.10 -2.80 9.16
C ASP A 76 9.41 -3.83 8.26
N ALA A 77 8.48 -3.41 7.40
CA ALA A 77 7.77 -4.30 6.47
C ALA A 77 7.32 -3.60 5.19
N LEU A 78 7.19 -4.39 4.12
CA LEU A 78 6.62 -3.99 2.85
C LEU A 78 5.19 -4.50 2.72
N VAL A 79 4.21 -3.61 2.73
CA VAL A 79 2.79 -3.95 2.51
C VAL A 79 2.49 -3.90 1.01
N VAL A 80 2.49 -5.07 0.36
CA VAL A 80 2.18 -5.19 -1.06
C VAL A 80 0.67 -5.25 -1.25
N THR A 81 0.13 -4.27 -1.98
CA THR A 81 -1.31 -4.23 -2.29
C THR A 81 -1.61 -5.03 -3.55
N VAL A 82 -2.30 -6.16 -3.39
CA VAL A 82 -2.58 -7.13 -4.46
C VAL A 82 -3.99 -7.00 -5.07
N ASP A 83 -4.89 -6.26 -4.42
CA ASP A 83 -6.31 -6.09 -4.83
C ASP A 83 -6.56 -5.00 -5.90
N SER A 84 -5.50 -4.41 -6.46
CA SER A 84 -5.60 -3.20 -7.30
C SER A 84 -4.76 -3.23 -8.59
N PRO A 85 -4.77 -4.33 -9.38
CA PRO A 85 -4.05 -4.40 -10.67
C PRO A 85 -4.56 -3.33 -11.65
N VAL A 86 -5.86 -3.06 -11.60
CA VAL A 86 -6.53 -1.93 -12.26
C VAL A 86 -7.30 -1.15 -11.19
N LEU A 87 -7.43 0.16 -11.37
CA LEU A 87 -8.21 0.99 -10.45
C LEU A 87 -9.71 0.67 -10.59
N GLY A 88 -10.35 0.27 -9.49
CA GLY A 88 -11.80 0.06 -9.42
C GLY A 88 -12.61 1.29 -9.81
N ARG A 89 -13.81 1.07 -10.35
CA ARG A 89 -14.68 2.13 -10.86
C ARG A 89 -15.32 2.92 -9.72
N ARG A 90 -14.96 4.20 -9.59
CA ARG A 90 -15.41 5.06 -8.48
C ARG A 90 -16.32 6.14 -9.04
N GLU A 91 -17.62 5.87 -9.06
CA GLU A 91 -18.58 6.78 -9.72
C GLU A 91 -18.57 8.19 -9.15
N ARG A 92 -18.37 8.34 -7.83
CA ARG A 92 -18.25 9.67 -7.20
C ARG A 92 -17.05 10.45 -7.75
N ASP A 93 -15.90 9.79 -7.92
CA ASP A 93 -14.70 10.42 -8.48
C ASP A 93 -14.93 10.81 -9.95
N GLN A 94 -15.65 9.98 -10.72
CA GLN A 94 -16.01 10.28 -12.11
C GLN A 94 -16.96 11.48 -12.22
N ARG A 95 -18.07 11.47 -11.46
CA ARG A 95 -19.10 12.52 -11.47
C ARG A 95 -18.52 13.86 -11.01
N ASN A 96 -17.69 13.85 -9.97
CA ASN A 96 -17.06 15.05 -9.41
C ASN A 96 -15.78 15.47 -10.13
N ARG A 97 -15.37 14.72 -11.15
CA ARG A 97 -14.12 14.92 -11.89
C ARG A 97 -12.90 15.07 -10.96
N PHE A 98 -12.77 14.15 -10.00
CA PHE A 98 -11.79 14.24 -8.94
C PHE A 98 -10.37 14.50 -9.46
N ALA A 99 -9.72 15.50 -8.87
CA ALA A 99 -8.33 15.85 -9.11
C ALA A 99 -7.68 16.37 -7.81
N LEU A 100 -6.36 16.22 -7.69
CA LEU A 100 -5.61 16.89 -6.63
C LEU A 100 -5.75 18.41 -6.73
N ARG A 101 -5.94 19.08 -5.59
CA ARG A 101 -5.96 20.55 -5.52
C ARG A 101 -4.62 21.13 -6.00
N LYS A 102 -4.65 22.35 -6.55
CA LYS A 102 -3.44 23.07 -6.99
C LYS A 102 -2.39 23.09 -5.86
N GLY A 103 -1.15 22.75 -6.19
CA GLY A 103 -0.04 22.70 -5.23
C GLY A 103 0.10 21.38 -4.47
N LEU A 104 -0.79 20.40 -4.69
CA LEU A 104 -0.58 19.03 -4.22
C LEU A 104 -0.11 18.10 -5.35
N GLU A 105 0.79 17.19 -5.00
CA GLU A 105 1.30 16.13 -5.86
C GLU A 105 1.47 14.83 -5.07
N LEU A 106 1.70 13.73 -5.78
CA LEU A 106 2.07 12.46 -5.16
C LEU A 106 3.59 12.41 -4.98
N SER A 107 4.07 12.92 -3.84
CA SER A 107 5.48 13.28 -3.61
C SER A 107 6.48 12.13 -3.68
N ASN A 108 6.02 10.88 -3.63
CA ASN A 108 6.91 9.71 -3.73
C ASN A 108 7.06 9.19 -5.16
N VAL A 109 6.12 9.49 -6.05
CA VAL A 109 6.09 8.99 -7.44
C VAL A 109 6.25 10.10 -8.49
N SER A 110 6.36 11.37 -8.06
CA SER A 110 6.38 12.54 -8.93
C SER A 110 7.70 12.77 -9.70
N SER A 111 8.73 11.93 -9.55
CA SER A 111 9.99 12.07 -10.28
C SER A 111 10.17 11.15 -11.50
N SER A 112 9.35 10.11 -11.70
CA SER A 112 9.35 9.28 -12.93
C SER A 112 8.21 9.62 -13.90
N ALA A 113 7.16 10.30 -13.43
CA ALA A 113 6.01 10.69 -14.25
C ALA A 113 6.26 11.92 -15.17
N ALA A 114 7.43 12.57 -15.06
CA ALA A 114 7.82 13.68 -15.94
C ALA A 114 8.01 13.26 -17.41
N ALA A 115 8.00 11.95 -17.72
CA ALA A 115 8.10 11.44 -19.09
C ALA A 115 6.75 11.29 -19.83
N ALA A 116 5.59 11.46 -19.18
CA ALA A 116 4.30 11.31 -19.86
C ALA A 116 3.80 12.63 -20.47
N LYS A 117 4.56 13.21 -21.42
CA LYS A 117 4.01 14.20 -22.36
C LYS A 117 3.04 13.48 -23.31
N GLY A 118 1.77 13.91 -23.34
CA GLY A 118 0.78 13.53 -24.36
C GLY A 118 -0.39 12.68 -23.84
N SER A 119 -1.58 13.27 -23.66
CA SER A 119 -2.66 13.43 -24.65
C SER A 119 -3.93 13.79 -23.87
N ALA A 120 -4.58 14.86 -24.29
CA ALA A 120 -5.87 15.28 -23.74
C ALA A 120 -6.95 14.37 -24.31
N GLY A 121 -7.48 13.46 -23.49
CA GLY A 121 -8.50 12.50 -23.91
C GLY A 121 -8.69 11.41 -22.88
N GLY A 122 -9.49 11.69 -21.85
CA GLY A 122 -9.84 10.72 -20.81
C GLY A 122 -10.50 11.41 -19.63
N GLY A 123 -11.64 10.88 -19.16
CA GLY A 123 -12.34 11.41 -17.99
C GLY A 123 -11.46 11.42 -16.74
N ALA A 124 -11.90 12.08 -15.66
CA ALA A 124 -11.09 12.27 -14.46
C ALA A 124 -10.52 10.97 -13.86
N GLN A 125 -11.23 9.85 -14.00
CA GLN A 125 -10.73 8.55 -13.57
C GLN A 125 -9.56 8.02 -14.42
N ALA A 126 -9.55 8.28 -15.74
CA ALA A 126 -8.40 7.95 -16.60
C ALA A 126 -7.20 8.84 -16.27
N ALA A 127 -7.43 10.12 -15.95
CA ALA A 127 -6.38 11.02 -15.49
C ALA A 127 -5.80 10.61 -14.12
N LEU A 128 -6.66 10.17 -13.19
CA LEU A 128 -6.23 9.58 -11.92
C LEU A 128 -5.46 8.29 -12.16
N ALA A 129 -5.99 7.35 -12.96
CA ALA A 129 -5.36 6.09 -13.35
C ALA A 129 -3.97 6.29 -13.99
N LYS A 130 -3.82 7.31 -14.85
CA LYS A 130 -2.53 7.69 -15.46
C LYS A 130 -1.56 8.28 -14.43
N ARG A 131 -2.04 9.06 -13.46
CA ARG A 131 -1.23 9.63 -12.37
C ARG A 131 -0.80 8.62 -11.31
N ILE A 132 -1.62 7.61 -11.06
CA ILE A 132 -1.33 6.49 -10.16
C ILE A 132 -0.73 5.28 -10.90
N GLY A 133 -0.47 5.46 -12.20
CA GLY A 133 -0.08 4.44 -13.16
C GLY A 133 1.33 3.92 -12.94
N GLY A 134 1.72 2.97 -13.78
CA GLY A 134 2.98 2.22 -13.65
C GLY A 134 2.84 0.89 -12.91
N ARG A 135 1.69 0.64 -12.28
CA ARG A 135 1.38 -0.65 -11.62
C ARG A 135 1.47 -1.79 -12.61
N ASP A 136 1.92 -2.93 -12.13
CA ASP A 136 1.94 -4.16 -12.91
C ASP A 136 0.58 -4.87 -12.81
N PRO A 137 -0.26 -4.87 -13.85
CA PRO A 137 -1.48 -5.66 -13.86
C PRO A 137 -1.20 -7.16 -13.95
N ASP A 138 0.02 -7.54 -14.36
CA ASP A 138 0.44 -8.92 -14.58
C ASP A 138 1.20 -9.48 -13.35
N LEU A 139 1.03 -8.87 -12.17
CA LEU A 139 1.67 -9.32 -10.94
C LEU A 139 1.20 -10.74 -10.58
N VAL A 140 2.16 -11.64 -10.39
CA VAL A 140 1.91 -13.04 -10.04
C VAL A 140 2.60 -13.40 -8.72
N TRP A 141 2.20 -14.52 -8.13
CA TRP A 141 2.73 -15.02 -6.86
C TRP A 141 4.25 -15.26 -6.88
N GLU A 142 4.78 -15.68 -8.01
CA GLU A 142 6.21 -15.94 -8.21
C GLU A 142 7.05 -14.66 -8.08
N SER A 143 6.44 -13.48 -8.25
CA SER A 143 7.11 -12.20 -8.01
C SER A 143 7.29 -11.88 -6.52
N ILE A 144 6.53 -12.51 -5.61
CA ILE A 144 6.52 -12.13 -4.18
C ILE A 144 7.85 -12.45 -3.48
N PRO A 145 8.46 -13.64 -3.63
CA PRO A 145 9.77 -13.92 -3.06
C PRO A 145 10.87 -12.98 -3.58
N GLU A 146 10.81 -12.61 -4.86
CA GLU A 146 11.75 -11.66 -5.45
C GLU A 146 11.62 -10.27 -4.82
N LEU A 147 10.39 -9.81 -4.56
CA LEU A 147 10.15 -8.53 -3.88
C LEU A 147 10.66 -8.54 -2.44
N ALA A 148 10.46 -9.63 -1.70
CA ALA A 148 11.01 -9.78 -0.35
C ALA A 148 12.55 -9.71 -0.38
N LYS A 149 13.19 -10.47 -1.28
CA LYS A 149 14.66 -10.49 -1.45
C LYS A 149 15.22 -9.14 -1.86
N LEU A 150 14.57 -8.46 -2.80
CA LEU A 150 14.99 -7.16 -3.33
C LEU A 150 14.99 -6.06 -2.28
N THR A 151 14.10 -6.17 -1.29
CA THR A 151 13.90 -5.13 -0.27
C THR A 151 14.54 -5.47 1.07
N GLY A 152 14.79 -6.76 1.33
CA GLY A 152 15.22 -7.24 2.64
C GLY A 152 14.16 -7.12 3.73
N LEU A 153 12.92 -6.77 3.37
CA LEU A 153 11.81 -6.59 4.30
C LEU A 153 10.85 -7.78 4.21
N PRO A 154 10.24 -8.19 5.35
CA PRO A 154 9.10 -9.09 5.32
C PRO A 154 7.94 -8.47 4.54
N VAL A 155 7.25 -9.29 3.74
CA VAL A 155 6.11 -8.87 2.93
C VAL A 155 4.80 -9.11 3.67
N VAL A 156 3.95 -8.09 3.71
CA VAL A 156 2.54 -8.19 4.12
C VAL A 156 1.66 -8.09 2.87
N LEU A 157 0.88 -9.12 2.57
CA LEU A 157 -0.04 -9.11 1.42
C LEU A 157 -1.38 -8.48 1.80
N LYS A 158 -1.62 -7.24 1.37
CA LYS A 158 -2.88 -6.53 1.59
C LYS A 158 -3.82 -6.70 0.40
N GLY A 159 -5.04 -7.15 0.68
CA GLY A 159 -6.05 -7.38 -0.36
C GLY A 159 -6.62 -8.80 -0.39
N VAL A 160 -6.21 -9.63 0.57
CA VAL A 160 -6.59 -11.05 0.63
C VAL A 160 -7.97 -11.17 1.26
N VAL A 161 -8.90 -11.87 0.61
CA VAL A 161 -10.27 -12.08 1.10
C VAL A 161 -10.77 -13.51 0.86
N THR A 162 -9.89 -14.44 0.51
CA THR A 162 -10.22 -15.84 0.20
C THR A 162 -9.32 -16.79 0.99
N TYR A 163 -9.82 -17.99 1.24
CA TYR A 163 -9.05 -19.09 1.82
C TYR A 163 -7.83 -19.42 0.96
N ASP A 164 -8.02 -19.59 -0.34
CA ASP A 164 -6.98 -20.09 -1.26
C ASP A 164 -5.80 -19.12 -1.36
N ASP A 165 -6.06 -17.81 -1.44
CA ASP A 165 -5.00 -16.80 -1.44
C ASP A 165 -4.26 -16.77 -0.10
N ALA A 166 -4.97 -16.93 1.03
CA ALA A 166 -4.36 -17.00 2.35
C ALA A 166 -3.49 -18.26 2.53
N ALA A 167 -3.97 -19.41 2.06
CA ALA A 167 -3.24 -20.68 2.09
C ALA A 167 -2.00 -20.64 1.20
N ARG A 168 -2.10 -20.00 0.02
CA ARG A 168 -0.94 -19.78 -0.84
C ARG A 168 0.05 -18.79 -0.23
N ALA A 169 -0.43 -17.72 0.39
CA ALA A 169 0.40 -16.75 1.09
C ALA A 169 1.22 -17.41 2.22
N ALA A 170 0.59 -18.27 3.02
CA ALA A 170 1.25 -19.01 4.10
C ALA A 170 2.39 -19.93 3.64
N GLN A 171 2.38 -20.34 2.36
CA GLN A 171 3.42 -21.19 1.75
C GLN A 171 4.45 -20.40 0.93
N THR A 172 4.27 -19.07 0.79
CA THR A 172 5.09 -18.25 -0.09
C THR A 172 6.28 -17.65 0.68
N GLU A 173 7.50 -17.96 0.24
CA GLU A 173 8.73 -17.41 0.84
C GLU A 173 8.70 -15.87 0.90
N GLY A 174 9.09 -15.32 2.04
CA GLY A 174 9.18 -13.87 2.25
C GLY A 174 7.85 -13.19 2.65
N VAL A 175 6.72 -13.90 2.56
CA VAL A 175 5.45 -13.44 3.13
C VAL A 175 5.45 -13.69 4.63
N ALA A 176 5.25 -12.63 5.41
CA ALA A 176 5.19 -12.68 6.86
C ALA A 176 3.79 -12.42 7.43
N ALA A 177 2.85 -11.96 6.60
CA ALA A 177 1.48 -11.68 7.02
C ALA A 177 0.56 -11.51 5.81
N VAL A 178 -0.73 -11.72 6.06
CA VAL A 178 -1.81 -11.28 5.17
C VAL A 178 -2.62 -10.21 5.87
N TRP A 179 -3.11 -9.23 5.09
CA TRP A 179 -4.01 -8.18 5.55
C TRP A 179 -5.35 -8.31 4.83
N VAL A 180 -6.37 -8.72 5.61
CA VAL A 180 -7.74 -8.92 5.12
C VAL A 180 -8.34 -7.60 4.66
N SER A 181 -8.53 -7.43 3.35
CA SER A 181 -8.91 -6.14 2.79
C SER A 181 -9.62 -6.29 1.45
N ASN A 182 -10.78 -5.66 1.30
CA ASN A 182 -11.43 -5.43 -0.01
C ASN A 182 -11.21 -3.98 -0.49
N HIS A 183 -10.11 -3.36 -0.03
CA HIS A 183 -9.81 -1.95 -0.24
C HIS A 183 -10.91 -0.98 0.22
N ALA A 184 -11.68 -1.37 1.24
CA ALA A 184 -12.84 -0.65 1.74
C ALA A 184 -13.92 -0.42 0.66
N GLY A 185 -14.16 -1.42 -0.19
CA GLY A 185 -15.18 -1.37 -1.25
C GLY A 185 -14.83 -0.45 -2.42
N ARG A 186 -13.54 -0.13 -2.61
CA ARG A 186 -13.07 0.82 -3.64
C ARG A 186 -12.44 0.17 -4.88
N GLN A 187 -12.42 -1.16 -4.95
CA GLN A 187 -11.87 -1.94 -6.05
C GLN A 187 -12.95 -2.76 -6.75
N LEU A 188 -13.02 -4.07 -6.50
CA LEU A 188 -14.08 -4.94 -7.02
C LEU A 188 -15.37 -4.70 -6.24
N ASP A 189 -16.42 -4.30 -6.95
CA ASP A 189 -17.77 -4.20 -6.38
C ASP A 189 -18.30 -5.60 -6.05
N VAL A 190 -19.19 -5.70 -5.06
CA VAL A 190 -19.72 -6.98 -4.54
C VAL A 190 -18.67 -8.02 -4.10
N ALA A 191 -17.45 -7.58 -3.79
CA ALA A 191 -16.49 -8.40 -3.06
C ALA A 191 -16.98 -8.70 -1.63
N PRO A 192 -16.57 -9.82 -1.00
CA PRO A 192 -16.95 -10.15 0.37
C PRO A 192 -16.66 -9.02 1.37
N GLY A 193 -17.50 -8.91 2.40
CA GLY A 193 -17.22 -8.05 3.54
C GLY A 193 -15.99 -8.56 4.29
N THR A 194 -15.06 -7.67 4.66
CA THR A 194 -13.79 -8.12 5.28
C THR A 194 -13.98 -8.83 6.61
N LEU A 195 -15.03 -8.48 7.38
CA LEU A 195 -15.36 -9.19 8.62
C LEU A 195 -15.92 -10.60 8.36
N GLU A 196 -16.65 -10.79 7.26
CA GLU A 196 -17.21 -12.08 6.85
C GLU A 196 -16.13 -13.00 6.26
N ALA A 197 -15.18 -12.42 5.52
CA ALA A 197 -14.04 -13.15 4.95
C ALA A 197 -12.99 -13.53 6.01
N LEU A 198 -12.95 -12.84 7.17
CA LEU A 198 -11.90 -13.02 8.17
C LEU A 198 -11.76 -14.46 8.68
N PRO A 199 -12.84 -15.19 9.09
CA PRO A 199 -12.70 -16.57 9.55
C PRO A 199 -12.11 -17.50 8.49
N GLU A 200 -12.52 -17.31 7.22
CA GLU A 200 -12.02 -18.09 6.09
C GLU A 200 -10.53 -17.82 5.83
N VAL A 201 -10.13 -16.55 5.81
CA VAL A 201 -8.72 -16.16 5.62
C VAL A 201 -7.83 -16.67 6.76
N VAL A 202 -8.31 -16.61 8.01
CA VAL A 202 -7.59 -17.18 9.17
C VAL A 202 -7.42 -18.70 9.04
N ALA A 203 -8.45 -19.41 8.55
CA ALA A 203 -8.36 -20.84 8.30
C ALA A 203 -7.32 -21.16 7.22
N GLY A 204 -7.32 -20.40 6.11
CA GLY A 204 -6.34 -20.56 5.03
C GLY A 204 -4.91 -20.24 5.47
N GLY A 205 -4.73 -19.22 6.32
CA GLY A 205 -3.44 -18.84 6.90
C GLY A 205 -2.84 -19.85 7.90
N GLY A 206 -3.51 -20.99 8.15
CA GLY A 206 -2.97 -22.08 8.95
C GLY A 206 -3.53 -22.19 10.37
N GLY A 207 -4.49 -21.35 10.78
CA GLY A 207 -5.45 -21.53 11.88
C GLY A 207 -4.96 -21.92 13.30
N GLY A 208 -3.68 -22.19 13.52
CA GLY A 208 -3.11 -22.56 14.80
C GLY A 208 -2.63 -21.34 15.56
N ARG A 209 -2.75 -21.35 16.90
CA ARG A 209 -2.18 -20.35 17.82
C ARG A 209 -0.85 -19.77 17.30
N PRO A 210 -0.59 -18.47 17.52
CA PRO A 210 0.67 -17.86 17.10
C PRO A 210 1.84 -18.73 17.56
N ARG A 211 2.49 -19.40 16.59
CA ARG A 211 3.85 -19.87 16.79
C ARG A 211 4.66 -18.59 16.88
N ALA A 212 5.51 -18.48 17.90
CA ALA A 212 6.12 -17.23 18.31
C ALA A 212 6.97 -16.51 17.22
N GLU A 213 7.07 -17.03 15.99
CA GLU A 213 7.97 -16.49 14.97
C GLU A 213 7.42 -16.43 13.53
N GLU A 214 6.23 -16.96 13.18
CA GLU A 214 5.82 -16.97 11.77
C GLU A 214 4.30 -16.74 11.57
N SER A 215 4.00 -15.64 10.86
CA SER A 215 2.71 -15.26 10.28
C SER A 215 1.62 -14.69 11.20
N VAL A 216 1.47 -13.37 11.20
CA VAL A 216 0.33 -12.66 11.80
C VAL A 216 -0.71 -12.37 10.71
N VAL A 217 -1.94 -12.86 10.87
CA VAL A 217 -3.10 -12.33 10.11
C VAL A 217 -3.49 -11.00 10.76
N VAL A 218 -3.44 -9.90 10.00
CA VAL A 218 -3.84 -8.55 10.45
C VAL A 218 -5.12 -8.11 9.74
#